data_AF-A0A9W6TMU1-F1
#
_entry.id   AF-A0A9W6TMU1-F1
#
_cell.length_a   1.000
_cell.length_b   1.000
_cell.length_c   1.000
_cell.angle_alpha   90.00
_cell.angle_beta   90.00
_cell.angle_gamma   90.00
#
_symmetry.space_group_name_H-M   'P 1'
#
loop_
_entity.id
_entity.type
_entity.pdbx_description
1 polymer ?
#
loop_
_entity_poly.entity_id
_entity_poly.type
_entity_poly.pdbx_seq_one_letter_code
_entity_poly.pdbx_strand_id
1 'polypeptide(L)'
;MTSLCSFESCGNDNCSRLGIHIWLCVVSTSVVLVYSDESCSNTPIQLVINEQLACEGAEFPVCDQKHITGRSLFQTHRCIEDVDGFVALQYDRTPYVMVEEYADVTSCETLSRVVVYRANGLCYYSIADGTSFNILLNVGGLIIFATYPTTSCNDFNTELLAIGPSTLNRCT
;
A
#
# COMPACT_ATOMS: atom_id res chain seq x y z
N MET A 1 -4.67 17.04 -22.71
CA MET A 1 -4.50 17.16 -21.24
C MET A 1 -5.54 16.26 -20.63
N THR A 2 -5.15 15.06 -20.24
CA THR A 2 -6.06 13.99 -19.82
C THR A 2 -5.98 13.93 -18.30
N SER A 3 -7.06 14.36 -17.64
CA SER A 3 -7.20 14.29 -16.18
C SER A 3 -7.42 12.85 -15.79
N LEU A 4 -6.61 12.34 -14.86
CA LEU A 4 -6.85 11.09 -14.15
C LEU A 4 -8.01 11.33 -13.18
N CYS A 5 -8.91 10.36 -13.03
CA CYS A 5 -10.05 10.45 -12.13
C CYS A 5 -9.57 10.22 -10.69
N SER A 6 -9.45 11.28 -9.90
CA SER A 6 -9.56 11.22 -8.44
C SER A 6 -11.05 11.15 -8.10
N PHE A 7 -11.51 10.10 -7.43
CA PHE A 7 -12.89 10.05 -6.96
C PHE A 7 -13.01 10.86 -5.67
N GLU A 8 -13.31 12.16 -5.80
CA GLU A 8 -13.98 12.89 -4.72
C GLU A 8 -15.39 12.30 -4.54
N SER A 9 -15.70 11.88 -3.31
CA SER A 9 -17.04 11.63 -2.76
C SER A 9 -17.76 10.31 -3.13
N CYS A 10 -17.72 9.35 -2.20
CA CYS A 10 -18.88 8.51 -1.91
C CYS A 10 -19.48 8.93 -0.56
N GLY A 11 -20.62 9.63 -0.63
CA GLY A 11 -21.50 9.90 0.51
C GLY A 11 -22.51 8.78 0.77
N ASN A 12 -23.05 8.81 1.99
CA ASN A 12 -24.24 8.13 2.53
C ASN A 12 -24.11 6.65 2.90
N ASP A 13 -23.75 6.34 4.15
CA ASP A 13 -24.72 6.05 5.23
C ASP A 13 -24.06 5.33 6.42
N ASN A 14 -23.68 6.10 7.46
CA ASN A 14 -23.84 5.78 8.89
C ASN A 14 -23.18 6.82 9.82
N CYS A 15 -23.26 8.11 9.48
CA CYS A 15 -23.20 9.18 10.48
C CYS A 15 -24.56 9.25 11.18
N SER A 16 -24.78 8.40 12.18
CA SER A 16 -26.01 8.42 12.98
C SER A 16 -26.14 9.77 13.69
N ARG A 17 -27.09 10.60 13.24
CA ARG A 17 -27.54 11.80 13.95
C ARG A 17 -28.10 11.41 15.32
N LEU A 18 -27.29 11.53 16.37
CA LEU A 18 -27.77 11.70 17.74
C LEU A 18 -27.44 13.11 18.21
N GLY A 19 -28.39 14.02 17.97
CA GLY A 19 -28.88 15.07 18.88
C GLY A 19 -27.95 16.00 19.69
N ILE A 20 -26.62 15.93 19.63
CA ILE A 20 -25.74 16.78 20.44
C ILE A 20 -24.52 17.19 19.61
N HIS A 21 -24.24 18.49 19.60
CA HIS A 21 -23.14 19.18 18.92
C HIS A 21 -21.76 18.55 19.21
N ILE A 22 -21.28 17.66 18.32
CA ILE A 22 -19.86 17.45 18.02
C ILE A 22 -19.75 17.21 16.52
N TRP A 23 -19.09 18.13 15.82
CA TRP A 23 -18.70 17.98 14.42
C TRP A 23 -17.37 17.22 14.38
N LEU A 24 -17.15 16.49 13.27
CA LEU A 24 -15.95 15.76 12.84
C LEU A 24 -15.98 14.24 13.08
N CYS A 25 -16.43 13.51 12.05
CA CYS A 25 -15.90 12.18 11.79
C CYS A 25 -14.53 12.41 11.12
N VAL A 26 -13.45 12.50 11.89
CA VAL A 26 -12.10 12.60 11.31
C VAL A 26 -11.71 11.20 10.87
N VAL A 27 -11.95 10.86 9.59
CA VAL A 27 -11.34 9.67 9.01
C VAL A 27 -9.84 9.97 8.90
N SER A 28 -9.01 9.08 9.44
CA SER A 28 -7.57 9.25 9.44
C SER A 28 -6.91 8.05 8.79
N THR A 29 -5.88 8.30 8.01
CA THR A 29 -5.21 7.26 7.25
C THR A 29 -3.99 6.80 8.01
N SER A 30 -3.95 5.52 8.36
CA SER A 30 -2.71 4.90 8.85
C SER A 30 -1.88 4.36 7.70
N VAL A 31 -0.58 4.49 7.85
CA VAL A 31 0.38 3.84 6.96
C VAL A 31 1.41 3.09 7.79
N VAL A 32 1.65 1.84 7.40
CA VAL A 32 2.77 1.03 7.86
C VAL A 32 3.82 1.05 6.76
N LEU A 33 5.01 1.55 7.06
CA LEU A 33 6.15 1.54 6.16
C LEU A 33 7.04 0.35 6.51
N VAL A 34 7.45 -0.43 5.50
CA VAL A 34 8.23 -1.65 5.67
C VAL A 34 9.60 -1.49 5.06
N TYR A 35 10.64 -1.91 5.78
CA TYR A 35 12.05 -1.75 5.41
C TYR A 35 12.79 -3.09 5.55
N SER A 36 13.87 -3.24 4.77
CA SER A 36 14.83 -4.34 4.89
C SER A 36 15.88 -4.10 5.98
N ASP A 37 15.99 -2.87 6.48
CA ASP A 37 17.08 -2.45 7.35
C ASP A 37 16.57 -1.88 8.68
N GLU A 38 17.39 -2.04 9.70
CA GLU A 38 17.09 -1.65 11.09
C GLU A 38 17.05 -0.14 11.34
N SER A 39 17.48 0.66 10.37
CA SER A 39 17.47 2.12 10.49
C SER A 39 16.17 2.76 10.02
N CYS A 40 15.32 2.01 9.31
CA CYS A 40 14.09 2.51 8.66
C CYS A 40 14.29 3.81 7.88
N SER A 41 15.50 4.02 7.33
CA SER A 41 15.91 5.29 6.72
C SER A 41 16.08 5.21 5.20
N ASN A 42 16.18 4.00 4.65
CA ASN A 42 16.20 3.80 3.19
C ASN A 42 14.80 3.87 2.60
N THR A 43 14.68 3.86 1.27
CA THR A 43 13.37 3.77 0.60
C THR A 43 12.62 2.51 1.05
N PRO A 44 11.38 2.64 1.56
CA PRO A 44 10.57 1.51 1.97
C PRO A 44 10.42 0.48 0.85
N ILE A 45 10.34 -0.78 1.25
CA ILE A 45 9.98 -1.91 0.40
C ILE A 45 8.51 -1.84 0.02
N GLN A 46 7.68 -1.54 1.01
CA GLN A 46 6.23 -1.58 0.90
C GLN A 46 5.61 -0.57 1.87
N LEU A 47 4.53 0.07 1.46
CA LEU A 47 3.63 0.80 2.35
C LEU A 47 2.30 0.07 2.37
N VAL A 48 1.73 -0.12 3.56
CA VAL A 48 0.39 -0.67 3.75
C VAL A 48 -0.48 0.41 4.38
N ILE A 49 -1.46 0.88 3.62
CA ILE A 49 -2.30 2.02 3.97
C ILE A 49 -3.70 1.51 4.28
N ASN A 50 -4.20 1.86 5.47
CA ASN A 50 -5.54 1.48 5.92
C ASN A 50 -6.30 2.72 6.41
N GLU A 51 -7.56 2.82 6.02
CA GLU A 51 -8.48 3.81 6.55
C GLU A 51 -8.94 3.40 7.95
N GLN A 52 -8.95 4.34 8.89
CA GLN A 52 -9.46 4.09 10.24
C GLN A 52 -10.13 5.33 10.85
N LEU A 53 -11.01 5.08 11.82
CA LEU A 53 -11.81 6.10 12.51
C LEU A 53 -10.98 7.00 13.43
N ALA A 54 -9.80 6.55 13.84
CA ALA A 54 -8.85 7.32 14.62
C ALA A 54 -7.45 6.76 14.36
N CYS A 55 -6.46 7.64 14.21
CA CYS A 55 -5.07 7.25 14.06
C CYS A 55 -4.25 7.91 15.16
N GLU A 56 -3.74 7.09 16.07
CA GLU A 56 -2.82 7.53 17.12
C GLU A 56 -1.39 7.23 16.69
N GLY A 57 -0.83 8.13 15.90
CA GLY A 57 0.53 8.08 15.41
C GLY A 57 1.51 8.29 16.56
N ALA A 58 2.54 7.43 16.66
CA ALA A 58 3.65 7.74 17.56
C ALA A 58 4.35 9.01 17.05
N GLU A 59 4.46 10.03 17.91
CA GLU A 59 5.10 11.32 17.61
C GLU A 59 6.49 11.10 16.96
N PHE A 60 7.19 10.06 17.40
CA PHE A 60 8.42 9.54 16.80
C PHE A 60 8.21 8.10 16.30
N PRO A 61 8.56 7.76 15.04
CA PRO A 61 8.37 6.42 14.53
C PRO A 61 9.44 5.55 15.16
N VAL A 62 9.03 4.56 15.95
CA VAL A 62 9.98 3.51 16.35
C VAL A 62 10.13 2.56 15.17
N CYS A 63 11.38 2.28 14.81
CA CYS A 63 11.72 1.27 13.82
C CYS A 63 11.64 -0.10 14.50
N ASP A 64 10.49 -0.75 14.39
CA ASP A 64 10.22 -2.02 15.07
C ASP A 64 10.68 -3.19 14.22
N GLN A 65 11.53 -4.05 14.78
CA GLN A 65 11.89 -5.30 14.15
C GLN A 65 10.74 -6.31 14.24
N LYS A 66 10.38 -6.91 13.11
CA LYS A 66 9.45 -8.03 12.99
C LYS A 66 10.16 -9.22 12.37
N HIS A 67 10.08 -10.36 13.05
CA HIS A 67 10.51 -11.64 12.49
C HIS A 67 9.33 -12.29 11.76
N ILE A 68 9.40 -12.32 10.44
CA ILE A 68 8.36 -12.91 9.60
C ILE A 68 8.99 -14.00 8.74
N THR A 69 8.54 -15.23 8.93
CA THR A 69 8.94 -16.41 8.13
C THR A 69 10.47 -16.56 7.99
N GLY A 70 11.19 -16.35 9.10
CA GLY A 70 12.66 -16.48 9.17
C GLY A 70 13.44 -15.25 8.66
N ARG A 71 12.78 -14.14 8.34
CA ARG A 71 13.41 -12.88 7.92
C ARG A 71 13.18 -11.80 8.97
N SER A 72 14.16 -10.91 9.13
CA SER A 72 13.97 -9.66 9.87
C SER A 72 13.50 -8.60 8.88
N LEU A 73 12.30 -8.09 9.12
CA LEU A 73 11.82 -6.86 8.50
C LEU A 73 11.69 -5.81 9.59
N PHE A 74 11.67 -4.55 9.17
CA PHE A 74 11.54 -3.44 10.09
C PHE A 74 10.37 -2.59 9.64
N GLN A 75 9.60 -2.06 10.59
CA GLN A 75 8.42 -1.27 10.25
C GLN A 75 8.32 -0.03 11.10
N THR A 76 7.78 1.03 10.51
CA THR A 76 7.31 2.21 11.22
C THR A 76 5.83 2.41 10.93
N HIS A 77 5.14 3.08 11.86
CA HIS A 77 3.73 3.40 11.72
C HIS A 77 3.54 4.92 11.78
N ARG A 78 2.67 5.43 10.91
CA ARG A 78 2.36 6.86 10.79
C ARG A 78 0.89 7.09 10.51
N CYS A 79 0.43 8.28 10.89
CA CYS A 79 -0.83 8.84 10.44
C CYS A 79 -0.54 9.89 9.38
N ILE A 80 -1.28 9.84 8.28
CA ILE A 80 -1.11 10.72 7.14
C ILE A 80 -2.47 11.27 6.71
N GLU A 81 -2.45 12.44 6.10
CA GLU A 81 -3.64 13.11 5.55
C GLU A 81 -3.63 13.09 4.01
N ASP A 82 -2.45 13.09 3.40
CA ASP A 82 -2.24 13.06 1.95
C ASP A 82 -1.48 11.79 1.57
N VAL A 83 -2.18 10.83 0.99
CA VAL A 83 -1.61 9.54 0.57
C VAL A 83 -0.61 9.73 -0.57
N ASP A 84 -1.00 10.43 -1.63
CA ASP A 84 -0.18 10.57 -2.84
C ASP A 84 1.09 11.36 -2.55
N GLY A 85 0.96 12.49 -1.85
CA GLY A 85 2.12 13.31 -1.46
C GLY A 85 3.06 12.57 -0.52
N PHE A 86 2.52 11.82 0.45
CA PHE A 86 3.34 11.03 1.36
C PHE A 86 4.08 9.90 0.65
N VAL A 87 3.39 9.14 -0.21
CA VAL A 87 4.00 8.06 -1.00
C VAL A 87 5.09 8.60 -1.91
N ALA A 88 4.82 9.69 -2.64
CA ALA A 88 5.81 10.33 -3.51
C ALA A 88 7.05 10.79 -2.72
N LEU A 89 6.87 11.31 -1.51
CA LEU A 89 7.98 11.71 -0.64
C LEU A 89 8.83 10.51 -0.19
N GLN A 90 8.20 9.40 0.22
CA GLN A 90 8.93 8.21 0.71
C GLN A 90 9.74 7.50 -0.38
N TYR A 91 9.21 7.50 -1.61
CA TYR A 91 9.87 6.85 -2.73
C TYR A 91 10.82 7.77 -3.49
N ASP A 92 10.62 9.09 -3.47
CA ASP A 92 11.42 10.11 -4.18
C ASP A 92 11.60 9.73 -5.67
N ARG A 93 12.79 9.31 -6.07
CA ARG A 93 13.11 8.86 -7.44
C ARG A 93 13.00 7.35 -7.65
N THR A 94 12.69 6.61 -6.60
CA THR A 94 12.50 5.16 -6.67
C THR A 94 11.14 4.87 -7.28
N PRO A 95 11.06 4.07 -8.35
CA PRO A 95 9.77 3.72 -8.92
C PRO A 95 8.94 2.85 -7.97
N TYR A 96 7.62 3.04 -7.99
CA TYR A 96 6.67 2.29 -7.17
C TYR A 96 5.38 2.00 -7.95
N VAL A 97 4.60 1.04 -7.45
CA VAL A 97 3.25 0.72 -7.93
C VAL A 97 2.30 0.76 -6.74
N MET A 98 1.23 1.54 -6.86
CA MET A 98 0.13 1.55 -5.89
C MET A 98 -0.96 0.59 -6.36
N VAL A 99 -1.39 -0.29 -5.47
CA VAL A 99 -2.45 -1.26 -5.69
C VAL A 99 -3.56 -0.99 -4.70
N GLU A 100 -4.76 -0.76 -5.22
CA GLU A 100 -5.97 -0.62 -4.42
C GLU A 100 -6.68 -1.98 -4.35
N GLU A 101 -6.90 -2.47 -3.14
CA GLU A 101 -7.64 -3.69 -2.86
C GLU A 101 -9.07 -3.30 -2.46
N TYR A 102 -10.05 -3.76 -3.20
CA TYR A 102 -11.47 -3.52 -2.92
C TYR A 102 -12.09 -4.75 -2.27
N ALA A 103 -13.05 -4.54 -1.36
CA ALA A 103 -13.68 -5.61 -0.62
C ALA A 103 -14.73 -6.37 -1.48
N ASP A 104 -14.52 -7.66 -1.68
CA ASP A 104 -15.40 -8.54 -2.47
C ASP A 104 -16.84 -8.55 -1.94
N VAL A 105 -17.01 -8.49 -0.62
CA VAL A 105 -18.32 -8.48 0.06
C VAL A 105 -19.19 -7.29 -0.32
N THR A 106 -18.57 -6.24 -0.88
CA THR A 106 -19.24 -5.04 -1.37
C THR A 106 -19.29 -4.97 -2.90
N SER A 107 -19.08 -6.09 -3.60
CA SER A 107 -18.97 -6.11 -5.07
C SER A 107 -17.91 -5.12 -5.59
N CYS A 108 -16.80 -5.00 -4.88
CA CYS A 108 -15.71 -4.05 -5.15
C CYS A 108 -16.07 -2.56 -5.05
N GLU A 109 -17.13 -2.20 -4.33
CA GLU A 109 -17.51 -0.79 -4.17
C GLU A 109 -16.74 -0.10 -3.04
N THR A 110 -16.26 -0.86 -2.06
CA THR A 110 -15.54 -0.32 -0.90
C THR A 110 -14.06 -0.62 -0.99
N LEU A 111 -13.23 0.42 -0.94
CA LEU A 111 -11.79 0.29 -0.80
C LEU A 111 -11.48 -0.37 0.55
N SER A 112 -10.80 -1.51 0.53
CA SER A 112 -10.42 -2.23 1.73
C SER A 112 -9.06 -1.77 2.23
N ARG A 113 -8.09 -1.62 1.32
CA ARG A 113 -6.69 -1.34 1.64
C ARG A 113 -5.96 -0.83 0.42
N VAL A 114 -4.93 -0.02 0.64
CA VAL A 114 -3.99 0.35 -0.42
C VAL A 114 -2.62 -0.18 -0.06
N VAL A 115 -1.97 -0.83 -1.02
CA VAL A 115 -0.61 -1.35 -0.85
C VAL A 115 0.28 -0.74 -1.92
N VAL A 116 1.33 -0.06 -1.49
CA VAL A 116 2.33 0.49 -2.39
C VAL A 116 3.58 -0.38 -2.36
N TYR A 117 4.03 -0.82 -3.53
CA TYR A 117 5.15 -1.72 -3.70
C TYR A 117 6.32 -1.02 -4.39
N ARG A 118 7.53 -1.22 -3.87
CA ARG A 118 8.76 -0.77 -4.54
C ARG A 118 8.97 -1.52 -5.86
N ALA A 119 9.19 -0.81 -6.95
CA ALA A 119 9.24 -1.36 -8.31
C ALA A 119 10.59 -1.16 -9.00
N ASN A 120 11.66 -1.63 -8.37
CA ASN A 120 13.04 -1.57 -8.88
C ASN A 120 13.58 -2.91 -9.41
N GLY A 121 12.71 -3.91 -9.57
CA GLY A 121 13.06 -5.26 -10.02
C GLY A 121 13.74 -6.16 -8.98
N LEU A 122 14.03 -5.66 -7.77
CA LEU A 122 14.59 -6.48 -6.69
C LEU A 122 13.51 -7.31 -5.99
N CYS A 123 13.94 -8.41 -5.38
CA CYS A 123 13.09 -9.31 -4.64
C CYS A 123 12.82 -8.81 -3.22
N TYR A 124 11.56 -8.72 -2.86
CA TYR A 124 11.10 -8.27 -1.56
C TYR A 124 10.03 -9.19 -0.98
N TYR A 125 9.82 -9.12 0.33
CA TYR A 125 8.74 -9.85 1.00
C TYR A 125 7.60 -8.88 1.32
N SER A 126 6.38 -9.22 0.90
CA SER A 126 5.14 -8.49 1.20
C SER A 126 4.62 -8.94 2.55
N ILE A 127 4.46 -8.00 3.48
CA ILE A 127 3.77 -8.28 4.74
C ILE A 127 2.24 -8.26 4.57
N ALA A 128 1.75 -7.63 3.50
CA ALA A 128 0.33 -7.54 3.20
C ALA A 128 -0.26 -8.89 2.80
N ASP A 129 0.53 -9.69 2.07
CA ASP A 129 0.08 -10.91 1.38
C ASP A 129 0.81 -12.17 1.87
N GLY A 130 1.90 -12.00 2.64
CA GLY A 130 2.74 -13.11 3.12
C GLY A 130 3.57 -13.80 2.03
N THR A 131 3.69 -13.18 0.86
CA THR A 131 4.40 -13.67 -0.34
C THR A 131 5.62 -12.81 -0.65
N SER A 132 6.53 -13.30 -1.49
CA SER A 132 7.58 -12.46 -2.07
C SER A 132 7.16 -11.88 -3.40
N PHE A 133 7.71 -10.73 -3.77
CA PHE A 133 7.42 -10.06 -5.03
C PHE A 133 8.66 -9.43 -5.65
N ASN A 134 8.65 -9.28 -6.97
CA ASN A 134 9.42 -8.24 -7.64
C ASN A 134 8.56 -7.56 -8.70
N ILE A 135 8.81 -6.27 -8.92
CA ILE A 135 8.07 -5.49 -9.92
C ILE A 135 9.08 -4.80 -10.82
N LEU A 136 8.92 -5.03 -12.12
CA LEU A 136 9.76 -4.43 -13.15
C LEU A 136 8.92 -3.45 -13.99
N LEU A 137 9.40 -2.22 -14.08
CA LEU A 137 8.87 -1.21 -14.99
C LEU A 137 9.74 -1.17 -16.25
N ASN A 138 9.14 -1.41 -17.41
CA ASN A 138 9.83 -1.39 -18.68
C ASN A 138 9.62 -0.06 -19.41
N VAL A 139 10.55 0.29 -20.32
CA VAL A 139 10.58 1.56 -21.08
C VAL A 139 9.35 1.75 -22.00
N GLY A 140 8.51 0.73 -22.17
CA GLY A 140 7.24 0.78 -22.91
C GLY A 140 5.98 0.99 -22.05
N GLY A 141 6.12 1.30 -20.76
CA GLY A 141 4.97 1.44 -19.84
C GLY A 141 4.34 0.10 -19.44
N LEU A 142 5.03 -1.02 -19.72
CA LEU A 142 4.65 -2.34 -19.25
C LEU A 142 5.16 -2.52 -17.81
N ILE A 143 4.25 -2.87 -16.91
CA ILE A 143 4.56 -3.25 -15.54
C ILE A 143 4.46 -4.77 -15.47
N ILE A 144 5.52 -5.43 -15.00
CA ILE A 144 5.51 -6.86 -14.72
C ILE A 144 5.56 -7.02 -13.21
N PHE A 145 4.47 -7.50 -12.64
CA PHE A 145 4.36 -7.85 -11.23
C PHE A 145 4.50 -9.36 -11.11
N ALA A 146 5.55 -9.83 -10.45
CA ALA A 146 5.75 -11.24 -10.17
C ALA A 146 5.55 -11.50 -8.68
N THR A 147 4.66 -12.44 -8.35
CA THR A 147 4.36 -12.86 -6.98
C THR A 147 4.82 -14.30 -6.79
N TYR A 148 5.53 -14.55 -5.70
CA TYR A 148 6.16 -15.81 -5.36
C TYR A 148 5.55 -16.34 -4.06
N PRO A 149 5.06 -17.60 -4.04
CA PRO A 149 4.37 -18.14 -2.87
C PRO A 149 5.29 -18.36 -1.67
N THR A 150 6.61 -18.39 -1.87
CA THR A 150 7.57 -18.51 -0.76
C THR A 150 8.18 -17.16 -0.38
N THR A 151 9.07 -17.19 0.60
CA THR A 151 9.83 -16.04 1.07
C THR A 151 10.96 -15.62 0.13
N SER A 152 11.10 -16.23 -1.05
CA SER A 152 12.17 -15.94 -2.01
C SER A 152 11.65 -15.87 -3.44
N CYS A 153 12.29 -15.05 -4.28
CA CYS A 153 11.92 -14.90 -5.69
C CYS A 153 12.56 -15.95 -6.61
N ASN A 154 12.72 -17.18 -6.11
CA ASN A 154 13.38 -18.27 -6.83
C ASN A 154 12.44 -19.45 -7.10
N ASP A 155 11.14 -19.29 -6.83
CA ASP A 155 10.17 -20.35 -7.00
C ASP A 155 9.77 -20.53 -8.46
N PHE A 156 9.39 -21.76 -8.80
CA PHE A 156 8.85 -22.09 -10.12
C PHE A 156 7.35 -21.79 -10.27
N ASN A 157 6.64 -21.60 -9.14
CA ASN A 157 5.20 -21.33 -9.09
C ASN A 157 4.90 -19.83 -9.02
N THR A 158 5.64 -19.02 -9.77
CA THR A 158 5.46 -17.57 -9.82
C THR A 158 4.18 -17.22 -10.56
N GLU A 159 3.34 -16.38 -9.96
CA GLU A 159 2.25 -15.70 -10.66
C GLU A 159 2.80 -14.44 -11.32
N LEU A 160 2.57 -14.29 -12.63
CA LEU A 160 3.00 -13.12 -13.39
C LEU A 160 1.78 -12.34 -13.86
N LEU A 161 1.69 -11.08 -13.43
CA LEU A 161 0.72 -10.11 -13.91
C LEU A 161 1.44 -9.06 -14.76
N ALA A 162 1.11 -9.03 -16.05
CA ALA A 162 1.61 -8.02 -16.98
C ALA A 162 0.54 -6.95 -17.21
N ILE A 163 0.80 -5.73 -16.74
CA ILE A 163 -0.11 -4.60 -16.84
C ILE A 163 0.39 -3.68 -17.94
N GLY A 164 -0.40 -3.55 -19.00
CA GLY A 164 -0.13 -2.64 -20.10
C GLY A 164 -0.53 -1.19 -19.79
N PRO A 165 -0.14 -0.23 -20.64
CA PRO A 165 -0.37 1.20 -20.44
C PRO A 165 -1.84 1.66 -20.45
N SER A 166 -2.83 0.75 -20.52
CA SER A 166 -4.25 1.08 -20.70
C SER A 166 -5.23 0.32 -19.80
N THR A 167 -4.79 -0.37 -18.76
CA THR A 167 -5.71 -1.13 -17.88
C THR A 167 -5.30 -1.05 -16.42
N LEU A 168 -6.21 -0.62 -15.55
CA LEU A 168 -6.30 -1.18 -14.19
C LEU A 168 -7.70 -0.99 -13.61
N ASN A 169 -8.37 -2.12 -13.37
CA ASN A 169 -9.35 -2.38 -12.31
C ASN A 169 -9.31 -3.90 -12.15
N ARG A 170 -8.84 -4.42 -11.02
CA ARG A 170 -8.87 -5.87 -10.76
C ARG A 170 -9.61 -6.08 -9.45
N CYS A 171 -10.85 -6.53 -9.56
CA CYS A 171 -11.52 -7.26 -8.48
C CYS A 171 -10.86 -8.63 -8.39
N THR A 172 -10.36 -8.99 -7.21
CA THR A 172 -9.98 -10.37 -6.89
C THR A 172 -11.18 -11.17 -6.44
#